data_AF-A0A4R4R561-F1
#
_entry.id   AF-A0A4R4R561-F1
#
_cell.length_a   1.000
_cell.length_b   1.000
_cell.length_c   1.000
_cell.angle_alpha   90.00
_cell.angle_beta   90.00
_cell.angle_gamma   90.00
#
_symmetry.space_group_name_H-M   'P 1'
#
loop_
_entity.id
_entity.type
_entity.pdbx_description
1 polymer ?
#
loop_
_entity_poly.entity_id
_entity_poly.type
_entity_poly.pdbx_seq_one_letter_code
_entity_poly.pdbx_strand_id
1 'polypeptide(L)'
;MTLTAAAPAASEVWTVDRVRALGVTATLATAASVLGISRSQAYRLAATDTFPAPLIRAGSRIIVPVAGLLHLLLPHDGSAPGRRQPAT
;
A
#
# COMPACT_ATOMS: atom_id res chain seq x y z
N MET A 1 -11.23 -21.57 12.04
CA MET A 1 -10.98 -21.14 10.65
C MET A 1 -9.88 -20.09 10.64
N THR A 2 -8.62 -20.51 10.45
CA THR A 2 -7.47 -19.61 10.31
C THR A 2 -7.30 -19.26 8.82
N LEU A 3 -7.70 -18.04 8.44
CA LEU A 3 -7.41 -17.52 7.10
C LEU A 3 -5.92 -17.16 7.04
N THR A 4 -5.12 -18.06 6.46
CA THR A 4 -3.77 -17.75 6.00
C THR A 4 -3.91 -16.84 4.78
N ALA A 5 -3.71 -15.54 4.96
CA ALA A 5 -3.61 -14.61 3.84
C ALA A 5 -2.31 -14.92 3.11
N ALA A 6 -2.41 -15.68 2.01
CA ALA A 6 -1.30 -15.95 1.12
C ALA A 6 -0.64 -14.63 0.72
N ALA A 7 0.62 -14.44 1.10
CA ALA A 7 1.38 -13.27 0.71
C ALA A 7 1.50 -13.27 -0.82
N PRO A 8 1.09 -12.20 -1.53
CA PRO A 8 1.14 -12.15 -2.98
C PRO A 8 2.57 -12.35 -3.47
N ALA A 9 2.71 -13.12 -4.55
CA ALA A 9 3.98 -13.43 -5.15
C ALA A 9 4.60 -12.15 -5.71
N ALA A 10 5.90 -11.95 -5.47
CA ALA A 10 6.62 -10.69 -5.69
C ALA A 10 6.72 -10.19 -7.15
N SER A 11 6.06 -10.84 -8.11
CA SER A 11 5.97 -10.40 -9.52
C SER A 11 4.58 -9.91 -9.93
N GLU A 12 3.61 -9.89 -9.02
CA GLU A 12 2.26 -9.43 -9.35
C GLU A 12 2.19 -7.90 -9.29
N VAL A 13 1.96 -7.28 -10.45
CA VAL A 13 1.76 -5.83 -10.57
C VAL A 13 0.66 -5.40 -9.60
N TRP A 14 1.01 -4.55 -8.64
CA TRP A 14 0.06 -3.99 -7.69
C TRP A 14 -0.74 -2.87 -8.35
N THR A 15 -2.03 -3.13 -8.60
CA THR A 15 -2.98 -2.12 -9.07
C THR A 15 -3.74 -1.49 -7.90
N VAL A 16 -4.20 -0.25 -8.08
CA VAL A 16 -4.97 0.50 -7.07
C VAL A 16 -6.20 -0.27 -6.60
N ASP A 17 -6.92 -0.91 -7.51
CA ASP A 17 -8.09 -1.74 -7.20
C ASP A 17 -7.71 -2.94 -6.31
N ARG A 18 -6.60 -3.60 -6.62
CA ARG A 18 -6.09 -4.71 -5.79
C ARG A 18 -5.65 -4.26 -4.41
N VAL A 19 -5.05 -3.08 -4.30
CA VAL A 19 -4.70 -2.48 -3.00
C VAL A 19 -5.97 -2.17 -2.20
N ARG A 20 -7.04 -1.69 -2.84
CA ARG A 20 -8.36 -1.48 -2.20
C ARG A 20 -9.01 -2.80 -1.79
N ALA A 21 -8.84 -3.87 -2.57
CA ALA A 21 -9.35 -5.20 -2.27
C ALA A 21 -8.70 -5.86 -1.04
N LEU A 22 -7.55 -5.36 -0.57
CA LEU A 22 -6.96 -5.78 0.72
C LEU A 22 -7.84 -5.44 1.92
N GLY A 23 -8.81 -4.54 1.76
CA GLY A 23 -9.68 -4.05 2.81
C GLY A 23 -9.18 -2.75 3.43
N VAL A 24 -9.57 -2.49 4.67
CA VAL A 24 -9.25 -1.22 5.36
C VAL A 24 -7.80 -1.19 5.85
N THR A 25 -7.24 -2.37 6.15
CA THR A 25 -5.95 -2.53 6.81
C THR A 25 -5.11 -3.61 6.14
N ALA A 26 -3.84 -3.31 5.90
CA ALA A 26 -2.85 -4.24 5.39
C ALA A 26 -1.80 -4.57 6.46
N THR A 27 -1.13 -5.71 6.30
CA THR A 27 0.03 -6.06 7.13
C THR A 27 1.27 -5.32 6.64
N LEU A 28 2.28 -5.17 7.50
CA LEU A 28 3.56 -4.56 7.10
C LEU A 28 4.24 -5.31 5.95
N ALA A 29 4.13 -6.64 5.90
CA ALA A 29 4.66 -7.45 4.81
C ALA A 29 3.92 -7.19 3.48
N THR A 30 2.59 -7.00 3.54
CA THR A 30 1.79 -6.62 2.38
C THR A 30 2.16 -5.22 1.89
N ALA A 31 2.26 -4.25 2.81
CA ALA A 31 2.69 -2.89 2.50
C ALA A 31 4.09 -2.84 1.87
N ALA A 32 5.03 -3.66 2.37
CA ALA A 32 6.36 -3.80 1.79
C ALA A 32 6.29 -4.27 0.32
N SER A 33 5.44 -5.26 0.04
CA SER A 33 5.23 -5.75 -1.32
C SER A 33 4.59 -4.69 -2.23
N VAL A 34 3.60 -3.95 -1.74
CA VAL A 34 2.97 -2.83 -2.48
C VAL A 34 3.99 -1.75 -2.82
N LEU A 35 4.89 -1.44 -1.89
CA LEU A 35 5.94 -0.43 -2.06
C LEU A 35 7.17 -0.95 -2.83
N GLY A 36 7.23 -2.23 -3.17
CA GLY A 36 8.38 -2.84 -3.85
C GLY A 36 9.65 -2.92 -2.99
N ILE A 37 9.52 -2.88 -1.66
CA ILE A 37 10.66 -2.96 -0.72
C ILE A 37 10.74 -4.33 -0.04
N SER A 38 11.93 -4.71 0.40
CA SER A 38 12.11 -5.97 1.15
C SER A 38 11.40 -5.91 2.51
N ARG A 39 10.93 -7.08 3.00
CA ARG A 39 10.31 -7.19 4.34
C ARG A 39 11.23 -6.64 5.42
N SER A 40 12.51 -7.00 5.38
CA SER A 40 13.52 -6.56 6.36
C SER A 40 13.70 -5.04 6.36
N GLN A 41 13.65 -4.40 5.19
CA GLN A 41 13.67 -2.93 5.10
C GLN A 41 12.39 -2.31 5.66
N ALA A 42 11.23 -2.88 5.35
CA ALA A 42 9.96 -2.42 5.90
C ALA A 42 9.90 -2.53 7.44
N TYR A 43 10.35 -3.64 8.02
CA TYR A 43 10.45 -3.80 9.48
C TYR A 43 11.43 -2.81 10.11
N ARG A 44 12.56 -2.52 9.45
CA ARG A 44 13.51 -1.51 9.93
C ARG A 44 12.88 -0.13 9.96
N LEU A 45 12.26 0.29 8.86
CA LEU A 45 11.57 1.58 8.74
C LEU A 45 10.40 1.70 9.73
N ALA A 46 9.65 0.62 9.96
CA ALA A 46 8.61 0.59 10.96
C ALA A 46 9.19 0.67 12.38
N ALA A 47 10.32 0.03 12.66
CA ALA A 47 10.99 0.12 13.95
C ALA A 47 11.53 1.53 14.24
N THR A 48 12.04 2.22 13.21
CA THR A 48 12.55 3.60 13.30
C THR A 48 11.49 4.67 13.14
N ASP A 49 10.21 4.29 12.96
CA ASP A 49 9.10 5.20 12.71
C ASP A 49 9.28 6.11 11.48
N THR A 50 10.09 5.65 10.52
CA THR A 50 10.39 6.36 9.26
C THR A 50 9.71 5.72 8.05
N PHE A 51 8.72 4.87 8.29
CA PHE A 51 7.97 4.24 7.21
C PHE A 51 7.15 5.31 6.47
N PRO A 52 7.14 5.28 5.12
CA PRO A 52 6.51 6.35 4.33
C PRO A 52 4.99 6.44 4.52
N ALA A 53 4.34 5.36 5.00
CA ALA A 53 2.90 5.29 5.23
C ALA A 53 2.56 5.34 6.73
N PRO A 54 1.35 5.79 7.11
CA PRO A 54 0.88 5.72 8.48
C PRO A 54 0.90 4.27 9.00
N LEU A 55 1.34 4.12 10.24
CA LEU A 55 1.41 2.85 10.96
C LEU A 55 0.56 2.95 12.22
N ILE A 56 -0.31 1.96 12.42
CA ILE A 56 -1.10 1.80 13.65
C ILE A 56 -0.49 0.64 14.42
N ARG A 57 0.03 0.93 15.62
CA ARG A 57 0.55 -0.10 16.54
C ARG A 57 -0.56 -0.53 17.49
N ALA A 58 -1.15 -1.70 17.22
CA ALA A 58 -2.14 -2.33 18.08
C ALA A 58 -1.44 -3.37 18.97
N GLY A 59 -0.79 -2.89 20.04
CA GLY A 59 0.05 -3.73 20.92
C GLY A 59 1.24 -4.33 20.16
N SER A 60 1.32 -5.66 20.11
CA SER A 60 2.40 -6.38 19.40
C SER A 60 2.20 -6.43 17.88
N ARG A 61 1.06 -5.96 17.36
CA ARG A 61 0.74 -6.03 15.93
C ARG A 61 0.84 -4.66 15.27
N ILE A 62 1.57 -4.62 14.16
CA ILE A 62 1.68 -3.44 13.30
C ILE A 62 0.68 -3.57 12.17
N ILE A 63 -0.17 -2.55 12.02
CA ILE A 63 -1.23 -2.47 11.02
C ILE A 63 -0.97 -1.25 10.16
N VAL A 64 -1.03 -1.40 8.83
CA VAL A 64 -0.86 -0.31 7.88
C VAL A 64 -2.22 0.03 7.27
N PRO A 65 -2.78 1.24 7.48
CA PRO A 65 -4.01 1.64 6.82
C PRO A 65 -3.82 1.73 5.31
N VAL A 66 -4.73 1.09 4.57
CA VAL A 66 -4.70 1.09 3.10
C VAL A 66 -4.84 2.50 2.54
N ALA A 67 -5.61 3.38 3.20
CA ALA A 67 -5.77 4.78 2.82
C ALA A 67 -4.41 5.53 2.72
N GLY A 68 -3.49 5.25 3.65
CA GLY A 68 -2.16 5.86 3.64
C GLY A 68 -1.26 5.34 2.52
N LEU A 69 -1.37 4.05 2.21
CA LEU A 69 -0.66 3.47 1.05
C LEU A 69 -1.19 4.03 -0.27
N LEU A 70 -2.50 4.19 -0.40
CA LEU A 70 -3.12 4.78 -1.58
C LEU A 70 -2.66 6.22 -1.79
N HIS A 71 -2.54 7.01 -0.72
CA HIS A 71 -2.05 8.39 -0.82
C HIS A 71 -0.61 8.49 -1.34
N LEU A 72 0.25 7.52 -1.02
CA LEU A 72 1.62 7.47 -1.52
C LEU A 72 1.72 6.97 -2.97
N LEU A 73 0.86 6.03 -3.34
CA LEU A 73 0.92 5.36 -4.65
C LEU A 73 0.19 6.15 -5.74
N LEU A 74 -0.81 6.95 -5.37
CA LEU A 74 -1.41 7.93 -6.25
C LEU A 74 -0.48 9.16 -6.24
N PRO A 75 0.36 9.40 -7.28
CA PRO A 75 0.74 10.77 -7.55
C PRO A 75 -0.58 11.54 -7.61
N HIS A 76 -0.66 12.71 -6.98
CA HIS A 76 -1.81 13.59 -7.17
C HIS A 76 -2.07 13.55 -8.67
N ASP A 77 -3.19 12.97 -9.10
CA ASP A 77 -3.75 13.40 -10.34
C ASP A 77 -4.11 14.84 -10.01
N GLY A 78 -3.15 15.74 -10.21
CA GLY A 78 -3.51 17.01 -10.76
C GLY A 78 -4.39 16.57 -11.91
N SER A 79 -5.71 16.71 -11.74
CA SER A 79 -6.59 16.87 -12.87
C SER A 79 -5.77 17.68 -13.84
N ALA A 80 -5.41 17.08 -14.97
CA ALA A 80 -5.26 17.87 -16.15
C ALA A 80 -6.70 18.07 -16.60
N PRO A 81 -7.42 19.15 -16.20
CA PRO A 81 -8.62 19.53 -16.91
C PRO A 81 -8.15 19.95 -18.30
N GLY A 82 -8.06 18.98 -19.21
CA GLY A 82 -7.36 19.23 -20.47
C GLY A 82 -7.15 18.04 -21.39
N ARG A 83 -7.91 16.95 -21.28
CA ARG A 83 -8.10 16.12 -22.48
C ARG A 83 -9.12 16.87 -23.36
N ARG A 84 -8.64 17.81 -24.19
CA ARG A 84 -9.44 18.32 -25.31
C ARG A 84 -9.86 17.09 -26.13
N GLN A 85 -11.12 16.72 -26.04
CA GLN A 85 -11.74 15.84 -27.03
C GLN A 85 -11.72 16.63 -28.35
N PRO A 86 -11.04 16.15 -29.41
CA PRO A 86 -11.32 16.68 -30.73
C PRO A 86 -12.73 16.25 -31.10
N ALA A 87 -13.60 17.24 -31.30
CA ALA A 87 -14.84 17.05 -32.03
C ALA A 87 -14.49 16.80 -33.50
N THR A 88 -14.95 15.68 -34.03
CA THR A 88 -15.22 15.43 -35.46
C THR A 88 -16.32 14.38 -35.53
#